data_AF-A0A2S5QSZ0-F1
#
_entry.id   AF-A0A2S5QSZ0-F1
#
_cell.length_a   1.000
_cell.length_b   1.000
_cell.length_c   1.000
_cell.angle_alpha   90.00
_cell.angle_beta   90.00
_cell.angle_gamma   90.00
#
_symmetry.space_group_name_H-M   'P 1'
#
loop_
_entity.id
_entity.type
_entity.pdbx_description
1 polymer ?
#
loop_
_entity_poly.entity_id
_entity_poly.type
_entity_poly.pdbx_seq_one_letter_code
_entity_poly.pdbx_strand_id
1 'polypeptide(L)' 'GVPLGKDRSVQLVKLGEQVYVLGVGESIQLIDRIDAESIDEAIHDAPSLNTSNTSAFLDTFKQQLSQIEEVRKKQ' A
#
# COMPACT_ATOMS: atom_id res chain seq x y z
N GLY A 1 -6.24 4.21 5.30
CA GLY A 1 -5.86 5.06 4.17
C GLY A 1 -4.85 6.08 4.65
N VAL A 2 -3.87 6.43 3.82
CA VAL A 2 -2.84 7.42 4.13
C VAL A 2 -3.09 8.67 3.29
N PRO A 3 -3.26 9.86 3.90
CA PRO A 3 -3.39 11.11 3.16
C PRO A 3 -2.01 11.50 2.58
N LEU A 4 -2.00 11.93 1.32
CA LEU A 4 -0.79 12.33 0.58
C LEU A 4 -0.74 13.82 0.25
N GLY A 5 -1.75 14.56 0.69
CA GLY A 5 -1.92 15.97 0.40
C GLY A 5 -3.35 16.41 0.66
N LYS A 6 -3.65 17.64 0.24
CA LYS A 6 -4.88 18.34 0.59
C LYS A 6 -6.16 17.62 0.10
N ASP A 7 -6.11 17.06 -1.10
CA ASP A 7 -7.24 16.39 -1.76
C ASP A 7 -6.85 15.02 -2.33
N ARG A 8 -5.80 14.38 -1.79
CA ARG A 8 -5.28 13.10 -2.28
C ARG A 8 -5.00 12.14 -1.14
N SER A 9 -5.43 10.90 -1.27
CA SER A 9 -5.18 9.82 -0.31
C SER A 9 -4.95 8.51 -1.04
N VAL A 10 -4.27 7.59 -0.38
CA VAL A 10 -4.15 6.20 -0.84
C VAL A 10 -4.85 5.28 0.15
N GLN A 11 -5.65 4.38 -0.38
CA GLN A 11 -6.46 3.44 0.38
C GLN A 11 -6.19 2.02 -0.10
N LEU A 12 -6.06 1.08 0.84
CA LEU A 12 -6.05 -0.33 0.50
C LEU A 12 -7.46 -0.87 0.66
N VAL A 13 -7.91 -1.65 -0.31
CA VAL A 13 -9.20 -2.33 -0.30
C VAL A 13 -8.95 -3.82 -0.52
N LYS A 14 -9.35 -4.66 0.43
CA LYS A 14 -9.30 -6.12 0.27
C LYS A 14 -10.61 -6.59 -0.37
N LEU A 15 -10.50 -7.32 -1.47
CA LEU A 15 -11.61 -7.98 -2.16
C LEU A 15 -11.26 -9.46 -2.32
N GLY A 16 -11.92 -10.32 -1.53
CA GLY A 16 -11.57 -11.73 -1.46
C GLY A 16 -10.14 -11.94 -0.96
N GLU A 17 -9.31 -12.62 -1.77
CA GLU A 17 -7.90 -12.91 -1.51
C GLU A 17 -6.94 -11.88 -2.12
N GLN A 18 -7.46 -10.80 -2.71
CA GLN A 18 -6.64 -9.76 -3.33
C GLN A 18 -6.79 -8.43 -2.62
N VAL A 19 -5.70 -7.69 -2.51
CA VAL A 19 -5.65 -6.33 -1.94
C VAL A 19 -5.32 -5.35 -3.06
N TYR A 20 -6.10 -4.29 -3.13
CA TYR A 20 -6.02 -3.27 -4.16
C TYR A 20 -5.58 -1.96 -3.52
N VAL A 21 -4.54 -1.35 -4.08
CA VAL A 21 -4.08 -0.03 -3.68
C VAL A 21 -4.73 1.01 -4.59
N LEU A 22 -5.65 1.78 -4.03
CA LEU A 22 -6.41 2.80 -4.74
C LEU A 22 -5.88 4.19 -4.39
N GLY A 23 -5.54 4.98 -5.40
CA GLY A 23 -5.34 6.41 -5.28
C GLY A 23 -6.68 7.12 -5.41
N VAL A 24 -7.04 7.91 -4.41
CA VAL A 24 -8.27 8.70 -4.36
C VAL A 24 -7.89 10.18 -4.34
N GLY A 25 -8.31 10.92 -5.35
CA GLY A 25 -8.24 12.38 -5.38
C GLY A 25 -9.36 12.96 -6.23
N GLU A 26 -9.02 13.66 -7.31
CA GLU A 26 -10.00 14.10 -8.32
C GLU A 26 -10.67 12.91 -9.06
N SER A 27 -9.99 11.77 -9.11
CA SER A 27 -10.52 10.52 -9.64
C SER A 27 -9.98 9.35 -8.83
N ILE A 28 -10.68 8.20 -8.91
CA ILE A 28 -10.22 6.95 -8.30
C ILE A 28 -9.38 6.20 -9.32
N GLN A 29 -8.13 5.91 -8.97
CA GLN A 29 -7.21 5.15 -9.82
C GLN A 29 -6.68 3.92 -9.07
N LEU A 30 -6.63 2.78 -9.76
CA LEU A 30 -5.93 1.61 -9.26
C LEU A 30 -4.43 1.84 -9.45
N ILE A 31 -3.70 1.94 -8.34
CA ILE A 31 -2.25 2.11 -8.34
C ILE A 31 -1.57 0.75 -8.42
N ASP A 32 -2.05 -0.22 -7.64
CA ASP A 32 -1.44 -1.54 -7.57
C ASP A 32 -2.44 -2.63 -7.13
N ARG A 33 -2.13 -3.88 -7.47
CA ARG A 33 -2.83 -5.07 -6.99
C ARG A 33 -1.81 -6.00 -6.36
N ILE A 34 -2.08 -6.35 -5.10
CA ILE A 34 -1.23 -7.21 -4.29
C ILE A 34 -2.06 -8.43 -3.89
N ASP A 35 -1.56 -9.63 -4.09
CA ASP A 35 -2.19 -10.83 -3.56
C ASP A 35 -2.07 -10.84 -2.03
N ALA A 36 -3.16 -11.11 -1.31
CA ALA A 36 -3.20 -10.99 0.14
C ALA A 36 -2.22 -11.96 0.82
N GLU A 37 -1.97 -13.11 0.21
CA GLU A 37 -1.00 -14.11 0.66
C GLU A 37 0.45 -13.63 0.49
N SER A 38 0.71 -12.79 -0.52
CA SER A 38 2.03 -12.21 -0.78
C SER A 38 2.37 -11.01 0.09
N ILE A 39 1.40 -10.44 0.82
CA ILE A 39 1.67 -9.30 1.73
C ILE A 39 2.48 -9.74 2.93
N ASP A 40 2.12 -10.89 3.52
CA ASP A 40 2.86 -11.47 4.65
C ASP A 40 4.30 -11.85 4.24
N GLU A 41 4.49 -12.35 3.01
CA GLU A 41 5.82 -12.67 2.47
C GLU A 41 6.63 -11.43 2.07
N ALA A 42 5.99 -10.40 1.49
CA ALA A 42 6.66 -9.16 1.09
C ALA A 42 7.15 -8.31 2.27
N ILE A 43 6.64 -8.54 3.48
CA ILE A 43 7.19 -7.97 4.72
C ILE A 43 8.51 -8.66 5.09
N HIS A 44 8.73 -9.90 4.64
CA HIS A 44 9.91 -10.71 4.96
C HIS A 44 11.00 -10.68 3.89
N ASP A 45 10.64 -10.53 2.63
CA ASP A 45 11.58 -10.56 1.51
C ASP A 45 11.09 -9.54 0.47
N ALA A 46 11.88 -8.50 0.20
CA ALA A 46 11.52 -7.45 -0.75
C ALA A 46 12.17 -7.73 -2.12
N PRO A 47 11.52 -8.45 -3.05
CA PRO A 47 11.98 -8.48 -4.42
C PRO A 47 11.47 -7.23 -5.15
N SER A 48 12.44 -6.51 -5.70
CA SER A 48 12.28 -5.37 -6.61
C SER A 48 11.38 -5.72 -7.81
N LEU A 49 10.16 -5.20 -7.82
CA LEU A 49 9.25 -5.22 -8.97
C LEU A 49 9.44 -3.95 -9.81
N ASN A 50 9.78 -4.15 -11.08
CA ASN A 50 10.01 -3.11 -12.09
C ASN A 50 8.78 -2.20 -12.29
N THR A 51 8.83 -0.95 -11.83
CA THR A 51 8.13 0.22 -12.43
C THR A 51 8.80 1.50 -11.92
N SER A 52 9.63 2.12 -12.76
CA SER A 52 10.69 3.03 -12.35
C SER A 52 10.28 4.40 -11.75
N ASN A 53 8.99 4.74 -11.65
CA ASN A 53 8.54 6.00 -11.04
C ASN A 53 7.42 5.86 -9.98
N THR A 54 6.72 4.73 -9.89
CA THR A 54 5.64 4.52 -8.88
C THR A 54 6.14 3.81 -7.63
N SER A 55 7.30 3.14 -7.70
CA SER A 55 7.92 2.42 -6.58
C SER A 55 8.22 3.32 -5.39
N ALA A 56 8.86 4.47 -5.60
CA ALA A 56 9.31 5.35 -4.51
C ALA A 56 8.16 5.87 -3.60
N PHE A 57 6.98 6.08 -4.19
CA PHE A 57 5.79 6.45 -3.43
C PHE A 57 5.23 5.26 -2.64
N LEU A 58 5.13 4.08 -3.26
CA LEU A 58 4.63 2.87 -2.62
C LEU A 58 5.54 2.41 -1.48
N ASP A 59 6.86 2.59 -1.62
CA ASP A 59 7.83 2.26 -0.58
C ASP A 59 7.62 3.13 0.66
N THR A 60 7.46 4.43 0.46
CA THR A 60 7.17 5.38 1.55
C THR A 60 5.84 5.05 2.24
N PHE A 61 4.82 4.66 1.46
CA PHE A 61 3.51 4.25 1.97
C PHE A 61 3.56 2.93 2.75
N LYS A 62 4.26 1.92 2.24
CA LYS A 62 4.50 0.65 2.93
C LYS A 62 5.20 0.89 4.26
N GLN A 63 6.23 1.73 4.26
CA GLN A 63 6.95 2.11 5.48
C GLN A 63 6.03 2.79 6.51
N GLN A 64 5.04 3.56 6.07
CA GLN A 64 4.06 4.17 6.97
C GLN A 64 3.01 3.17 7.47
N LEU A 65 2.58 2.19 6.65
CA LEU A 65 1.69 1.12 7.09
C LEU A 65 2.35 0.23 8.14
N SER A 66 3.59 -0.18 7.94
CA SER A 66 4.31 -1.02 8.89
C SER A 66 4.35 -0.39 10.28
N GLN A 67 4.55 0.94 10.36
CA GLN A 67 4.49 1.67 11.62
C GLN A 67 3.10 1.65 12.27
N ILE A 68 2.03 1.74 11.47
CA ILE A 68 0.64 1.72 11.98
C ILE A 68 0.27 0.32 12.47
N GLU A 69 0.67 -0.73 11.76
CA GLU A 69 0.44 -2.12 12.16
C GLU A 69 1.24 -2.48 13.41
N GLU A 70 2.49 -2.03 13.52
CA GLU A 70 3.34 -2.29 14.69
C GLU A 70 2.76 -1.66 15.96
N VAL A 71 2.19 -0.46 15.86
CA VAL A 71 1.47 0.19 16.98
C VAL A 71 0.22 -0.59 17.38
N ARG A 72 -0.48 -1.21 16.43
CA ARG A 72 -1.65 -2.07 16.74
C ARG A 72 -1.29 -3.43 17.32
N LYS A 73 -0.14 -4.01 16.95
CA LYS A 73 0.30 -5.35 17.43
C LYS A 73 0.86 -5.32 18.87
N LYS A 74 1.19 -4.13 19.39
CA LYS A 74 1.68 -3.91 20.75
C LYS A 74 0.60 -3.53 21.77
N GLN A 75 -0.68 -3.48 21.38
CA GLN A 75 -1.83 -3.32 22.29
C GLN A 75 -2.57 -4.63 22.49
#